data_AF-A0A2G2ZWN6-F1
#
_entry.id   AF-A0A2G2ZWN6-F1
#
_cell.length_a   1.000
_cell.length_b   1.000
_cell.length_c   1.000
_cell.angle_alpha   90.00
_cell.angle_beta   90.00
_cell.angle_gamma   90.00
#
_symmetry.space_group_name_H-M   'P 1'
#
loop_
_entity.id
_entity.type
_entity.pdbx_description
1 polymer ?
#
loop_
_entity_poly.entity_id
_entity_poly.type
_entity_poly.pdbx_seq_one_letter_code
_entity_poly.pdbx_strand_id
1 'polypeptide(L)'
;MEVVGCASLGLLSKIDKTLDEWQRVAKNLTSVVRTDLEALCLRVVALIYHHLPSHLKPCILYFAIYPEDELISVDKLVEIWVVE
;
A
#
# COMPACT_ATOMS: atom_id res chain seq x y z
N MET A 1 22.19 13.21 -9.24
CA MET A 1 21.26 12.07 -9.13
C MET A 1 22.14 10.87 -8.78
N GLU A 2 22.40 10.70 -7.48
CA GLU A 2 23.34 9.69 -7.01
C GLU A 2 22.78 8.28 -7.18
N VAL A 3 23.71 7.40 -7.49
CA VAL A 3 23.51 6.06 -8.01
C VAL A 3 23.13 5.13 -6.86
N VAL A 4 21.83 4.96 -6.60
CA VAL A 4 21.33 3.86 -5.75
C VAL A 4 21.22 2.61 -6.63
N GLY A 5 22.34 1.95 -6.91
CA GLY A 5 22.35 0.80 -7.85
C GLY A 5 23.39 -0.29 -7.61
N CYS A 6 24.30 -0.17 -6.65
CA CYS A 6 25.41 -1.13 -6.54
C CYS A 6 25.28 -2.16 -5.40
N ALA A 7 24.39 -1.95 -4.42
CA ALA A 7 24.28 -2.87 -3.27
C ALA A 7 23.48 -4.15 -3.58
N SER A 8 22.52 -4.10 -4.50
CA SER A 8 21.64 -5.24 -4.83
C SER A 8 22.32 -6.28 -5.72
N LEU A 9 23.13 -5.87 -6.70
CA LEU A 9 23.81 -6.79 -7.63
C LEU A 9 24.89 -7.66 -6.94
N GLY A 10 25.60 -7.09 -5.96
CA GLY A 10 26.63 -7.83 -5.21
C GLY A 10 26.06 -8.93 -4.31
N LEU A 11 24.86 -8.73 -3.75
CA LEU A 11 24.21 -9.71 -2.88
C LEU A 11 23.67 -10.90 -3.70
N LEU A 12 23.08 -10.63 -4.87
CA LEU A 12 22.56 -11.67 -5.77
C LEU A 12 23.66 -12.60 -6.31
N SER A 13 24.91 -12.14 -6.39
CA SER A 13 26.05 -12.95 -6.85
C SER A 13 26.42 -14.11 -5.90
N LYS A 14 26.01 -14.03 -4.63
CA LYS A 14 26.31 -15.01 -3.58
C LYS A 14 25.17 -15.99 -3.31
N ILE A 15 24.03 -15.81 -3.98
CA ILE A 15 22.84 -16.65 -3.79
C ILE A 15 22.99 -17.88 -4.69
N ASP A 16 22.79 -19.05 -4.10
CA ASP A 16 22.82 -20.31 -4.83
C ASP A 16 21.77 -20.29 -5.94
N LYS A 17 22.11 -20.79 -7.13
CA LYS A 17 21.25 -20.64 -8.32
C LYS A 17 20.04 -21.59 -8.32
N THR A 18 19.67 -22.12 -7.17
CA THR A 18 18.56 -23.05 -7.01
C THR A 18 17.23 -22.31 -7.12
N LEU A 19 16.22 -22.99 -7.67
CA LEU A 19 14.90 -22.41 -7.89
C LEU A 19 14.27 -21.92 -6.57
N ASP A 20 14.43 -22.67 -5.48
CA ASP A 20 13.89 -22.34 -4.17
C ASP A 20 14.48 -21.05 -3.59
N GLU A 21 15.79 -20.84 -3.78
CA GLU A 21 16.47 -19.63 -3.31
C GLU A 21 16.03 -18.40 -4.10
N TRP A 22 15.87 -18.53 -5.42
CA TRP A 22 15.33 -17.44 -6.24
C TRP A 22 13.85 -17.15 -5.92
N GLN A 23 13.03 -18.16 -5.64
CA GLN A 23 11.65 -17.96 -5.17
C GLN A 23 11.61 -17.22 -3.83
N ARG A 24 12.52 -17.54 -2.91
CA ARG A 24 12.66 -16.85 -1.63
C ARG A 24 13.03 -15.37 -1.83
N VAL A 25 13.99 -15.08 -2.70
CA VAL A 25 14.38 -13.71 -3.05
C VAL A 25 13.21 -12.95 -3.66
N ALA A 26 12.49 -13.54 -4.62
CA ALA A 26 11.33 -12.91 -5.24
C ALA A 26 10.26 -12.57 -4.21
N LYS A 27 9.89 -13.51 -3.34
CA LYS A 27 8.92 -13.28 -2.24
C LYS A 27 9.36 -12.16 -1.31
N ASN A 28 10.64 -12.15 -0.92
CA ASN A 28 11.18 -11.11 -0.05
C ASN A 28 11.13 -9.73 -0.71
N LEU A 29 11.52 -9.64 -1.99
CA LEU A 29 11.43 -8.39 -2.75
C LEU A 29 10.00 -7.91 -2.88
N THR A 30 9.06 -8.79 -3.23
CA THR A 30 7.62 -8.47 -3.28
C THR A 30 7.13 -7.97 -1.92
N SER A 31 7.55 -8.59 -0.82
CA SER A 31 7.18 -8.18 0.53
C SER A 31 7.73 -6.79 0.90
N VAL A 32 9.00 -6.52 0.59
CA VAL A 32 9.63 -5.21 0.85
C VAL A 32 8.95 -4.11 0.04
N VAL A 33 8.75 -4.34 -1.27
CA VAL A 33 8.08 -3.38 -2.16
C VAL A 33 6.64 -3.12 -1.70
N ARG A 34 5.91 -4.16 -1.28
CA ARG A 34 4.55 -4.01 -0.73
C ARG A 34 4.56 -3.14 0.53
N THR A 35 5.46 -3.41 1.46
CA THR A 35 5.59 -2.62 2.71
C THR A 35 5.88 -1.15 2.43
N ASP A 36 6.79 -0.87 1.49
CA ASP A 36 7.13 0.51 1.10
C ASP A 36 5.93 1.22 0.45
N LEU A 37 5.17 0.51 -0.40
CA LEU A 37 3.97 1.05 -1.03
C LEU A 37 2.86 1.32 -0.01
N GLU A 38 2.62 0.39 0.92
CA GLU A 38 1.66 0.57 2.02
C GLU A 38 2.01 1.81 2.87
N ALA A 39 3.29 1.98 3.22
CA ALA A 39 3.74 3.16 3.97
C ALA A 39 3.54 4.46 3.18
N LEU A 40 3.79 4.46 1.87
CA LEU A 40 3.55 5.61 1.01
C LEU A 40 2.04 5.93 0.93
N CYS A 41 1.20 4.92 0.71
CA CYS A 41 -0.25 5.05 0.65
C CYS A 41 -0.80 5.65 1.96
N LEU A 42 -0.36 5.14 3.11
CA LEU A 42 -0.76 5.68 4.42
C LEU A 42 -0.37 7.15 4.59
N ARG A 43 0.82 7.55 4.13
CA ARG A 43 1.25 8.97 4.16
C ARG A 43 0.38 9.86 3.28
N VAL A 44 0.00 9.39 2.09
CA VAL A 44 -0.89 10.13 1.18
C VAL A 44 -2.29 10.25 1.77
N VAL A 45 -2.86 9.16 2.30
CA VAL A 45 -4.17 9.17 2.96
C VAL A 45 -4.17 10.11 4.16
N ALA A 46 -3.13 10.08 5.00
CA ALA A 46 -3.00 10.99 6.13
C ALA A 46 -2.96 12.46 5.68
N LEU A 47 -2.27 12.77 4.57
CA LEU A 47 -2.21 14.12 4.01
C LEU A 47 -3.58 14.57 3.49
N ILE A 48 -4.28 13.71 2.75
CA ILE A 48 -5.65 13.99 2.29
C ILE A 48 -6.55 14.24 3.49
N TYR A 49 -6.53 13.36 4.49
CA TYR A 49 -7.34 13.45 5.70
C TYR A 49 -7.07 14.73 6.50
N HIS A 50 -5.82 15.16 6.59
CA HIS A 50 -5.44 16.40 7.27
C HIS A 50 -6.03 17.64 6.60
N HIS A 51 -6.03 17.68 5.25
CA HIS A 51 -6.55 18.80 4.47
C HIS A 51 -8.04 18.72 4.17
N LEU A 52 -8.70 17.63 4.58
CA LEU A 52 -10.11 17.42 4.31
C LEU A 52 -10.99 18.25 5.26
N PRO A 53 -12.07 18.90 4.75
CA PRO A 53 -13.07 19.53 5.59
C PRO A 53 -13.65 18.57 6.64
N SER A 54 -13.95 19.07 7.84
CA SER A 54 -14.36 18.26 8.99
C SER A 54 -15.53 17.32 8.71
N HIS A 55 -16.52 17.78 7.94
CA HIS A 55 -17.72 17.03 7.59
C HIS A 55 -17.48 15.87 6.61
N LEU A 56 -16.36 15.88 5.88
CA LEU A 56 -16.00 14.81 4.92
C LEU A 56 -15.04 13.77 5.52
N LYS A 57 -14.45 14.04 6.69
CA LYS A 57 -13.55 13.09 7.37
C LYS A 57 -14.21 11.74 7.67
N PRO A 58 -15.47 11.69 8.15
CA PRO A 58 -16.18 10.42 8.34
C PRO A 58 -16.34 9.63 7.03
N CYS A 59 -16.56 10.31 5.90
CA CYS A 59 -16.74 9.66 4.59
C CYS A 59 -15.53 8.80 4.19
N ILE A 60 -14.31 9.32 4.40
CA ILE A 60 -13.08 8.56 4.10
C ILE A 60 -12.87 7.41 5.09
N LEU A 61 -13.20 7.61 6.37
CA LEU A 61 -13.05 6.56 7.39
C LEU A 61 -13.99 5.37 7.14
N TYR A 62 -15.12 5.58 6.48
CA TYR A 62 -16.05 4.49 6.15
C TYR A 62 -15.39 3.41 5.29
N PHE A 63 -14.46 3.77 4.41
CA PHE A 63 -13.70 2.81 3.62
C PHE A 63 -12.77 1.93 4.46
N ALA A 64 -12.34 2.38 5.64
CA ALA A 64 -11.48 1.60 6.52
C ALA A 64 -12.23 0.45 7.23
N ILE A 65 -13.56 0.42 7.15
CA ILE A 65 -14.41 -0.60 7.76
C ILE A 65 -14.50 -1.85 6.86
N TYR A 66 -14.33 -1.69 5.55
CA TYR A 66 -14.39 -2.78 4.60
C TYR A 66 -13.05 -3.52 4.52
N PRO A 67 -13.06 -4.85 4.34
CA PRO A 67 -11.85 -5.59 4.04
C PRO A 67 -11.26 -5.18 2.70
N GLU A 68 -9.95 -5.38 2.59
CA GLU A 68 -9.20 -5.13 1.35
C GLU A 68 -9.82 -5.92 0.18
N ASP A 69 -9.92 -5.27 -0.98
CA ASP A 69 -10.48 -5.81 -2.23
C ASP A 69 -11.99 -6.15 -2.22
N GLU A 70 -12.75 -5.70 -1.21
CA GLU A 70 -14.21 -5.83 -1.26
C GLU A 70 -14.85 -4.83 -2.23
N LEU A 71 -15.79 -5.32 -3.04
CA LEU A 71 -16.61 -4.48 -3.90
C LEU A 71 -17.65 -3.74 -3.07
N ILE A 72 -17.45 -2.44 -2.89
CA ILE A 72 -18.38 -1.58 -2.17
C ILE A 72 -19.37 -0.96 -3.16
N SER A 73 -20.68 -1.10 -2.89
CA SER A 73 -21.72 -0.43 -3.67
C SER A 73 -21.70 1.08 -3.42
N VAL A 74 -21.54 1.86 -4.50
CA VAL A 74 -21.54 3.33 -4.44
C VAL A 74 -22.87 3.87 -3.94
N ASP A 75 -24.00 3.26 -4.35
CA ASP A 75 -25.34 3.71 -3.95
C ASP A 75 -25.52 3.64 -2.43
N LYS A 76 -25.04 2.55 -1.82
CA LYS A 76 -25.08 2.37 -0.36
C LYS A 76 -24.18 3.36 0.36
N LEU A 77 -23.03 3.69 -0.23
CA LEU A 77 -22.08 4.64 0.33
C LEU A 77 -22.66 6.06 0.36
N VAL A 78 -23.31 6.46 -0.75
CA VAL A 78 -23.98 7.77 -0.87
C VAL A 78 -25.15 7.88 0.10
N GLU A 79 -25.96 6.83 0.27
CA GLU A 79 -27.06 6.81 1.24
C GLU A 79 -26.56 7.11 2.66
N ILE A 80 -25.44 6.51 3.06
CA ILE A 80 -24.85 6.72 4.39
C ILE A 80 -24.29 8.13 4.53
N TRP A 81 -23.57 8.63 3.52
CA TRP A 81 -22.99 9.97 3.55
C TRP A 81 -24.00 11.11 3.50
N VAL A 82 -25.23 10.87 3.03
CA VAL A 82 -26.31 11.88 3.02
C VAL A 82 -27.05 11.94 4.35
N VAL A 83 -27.07 10.84 5.11
CA VAL A 83 -27.77 10.73 6.39
C VAL A 83 -26.96 11.30 7.56
N GLU A 84 -25.64 11.30 7.44
CA GLU A 84 -24.67 11.67 8.49
C GLU A 84 -24.13 13.10 8.35
#